data_AF-A0A7K1NL05-F1
#
_entry.id   AF-A0A7K1NL05-F1
#
_cell.length_a   1.000
_cell.length_b   1.000
_cell.length_c   1.000
_cell.angle_alpha   90.00
_cell.angle_beta   90.00
_cell.angle_gamma   90.00
#
_symmetry.space_group_name_H-M   'P 1'
#
loop_
_entity.id
_entity.type
_entity.pdbx_description
1 polymer ?
#
loop_
_entity_poly.entity_id
_entity_poly.type
_entity_poly.pdbx_seq_one_letter_code
_entity_poly.pdbx_strand_id
1 'polypeptide(L)'
;MTQTANGLRGHHPNGPGTFADGEHLSAVWRSSSYLESIQWELDAAHESLREAVQQAASSGVDHGALLQAANMTSQELEAALLDAPPAWPTGF
;
A
#
# COMPACT_ATOMS: atom_id res chain seq x y z
N MET A 1 -23.35 -68.90 -14.71
CA MET A 1 -24.59 -68.24 -15.15
C MET A 1 -25.03 -67.38 -13.97
N THR A 2 -25.02 -66.05 -13.97
CA THR A 2 -25.19 -65.07 -15.04
C THR A 2 -24.58 -63.73 -14.60
N GLN A 3 -23.98 -63.02 -15.56
CA GLN A 3 -23.48 -61.65 -15.51
C GLN A 3 -24.61 -60.66 -15.83
N THR A 4 -24.69 -59.54 -15.11
CA THR A 4 -25.18 -58.20 -15.56
C THR A 4 -24.71 -57.16 -14.52
N ALA A 5 -23.63 -56.40 -14.71
CA ALA A 5 -23.45 -55.23 -15.56
C ALA A 5 -24.35 -54.02 -15.18
N ASN A 6 -23.68 -52.86 -15.03
CA ASN A 6 -24.18 -51.48 -15.09
C ASN A 6 -24.78 -50.88 -13.79
N GLY A 7 -24.47 -49.65 -13.36
CA GLY A 7 -23.83 -48.56 -14.07
C GLY A 7 -23.16 -47.54 -13.13
N LEU A 8 -22.06 -47.02 -13.64
CA LEU A 8 -21.37 -45.82 -13.22
C LEU A 8 -22.38 -44.66 -13.04
N ARG A 9 -22.78 -44.38 -11.80
CA ARG A 9 -23.33 -43.06 -11.47
C ARG A 9 -22.14 -42.13 -11.36
N GLY A 10 -21.80 -41.53 -12.50
CA GLY A 10 -20.85 -40.43 -12.58
C GLY A 10 -21.19 -39.40 -11.50
N HIS A 11 -20.25 -39.22 -10.57
CA HIS A 11 -20.21 -38.04 -9.75
C HIS A 11 -20.05 -36.88 -10.73
N HIS A 12 -21.14 -36.19 -11.01
CA HIS A 12 -21.17 -35.01 -11.86
C HIS A 12 -20.13 -34.04 -11.28
N PRO A 13 -19.00 -33.77 -11.95
CA PRO A 13 -18.11 -32.74 -11.47
C PRO A 13 -18.85 -31.41 -11.63
N ASN A 14 -18.73 -30.56 -10.62
CA ASN A 14 -19.25 -29.21 -10.60
C ASN A 14 -19.23 -28.54 -11.99
N GLY A 15 -20.33 -27.85 -12.32
CA GLY A 15 -20.39 -27.01 -13.52
C GLY A 15 -19.28 -25.94 -13.54
N PRO A 16 -19.11 -25.22 -14.67
CA PRO A 16 -18.01 -24.29 -14.91
C PRO A 16 -17.87 -23.10 -13.93
N GLY A 17 -18.73 -22.99 -12.90
CA GLY A 17 -18.70 -21.91 -11.90
C GLY A 17 -17.46 -21.95 -11.00
N THR A 18 -17.04 -23.12 -10.51
CA THR A 18 -16.04 -23.18 -9.41
C THR A 18 -14.62 -22.77 -9.83
N PHE A 19 -14.25 -22.96 -11.10
CA PHE A 19 -12.93 -22.55 -11.62
C PHE A 19 -12.90 -21.05 -11.97
N ALA A 20 -13.99 -20.53 -12.55
CA ALA A 20 -14.11 -19.10 -12.85
C ALA A 20 -14.15 -18.27 -11.55
N ASP A 21 -14.87 -18.73 -10.53
CA ASP A 21 -14.93 -18.07 -9.23
C ASP A 21 -13.54 -18.03 -8.56
N GLY A 22 -12.76 -19.11 -8.68
CA GLY A 22 -11.38 -19.17 -8.17
C GLY A 22 -10.42 -18.21 -8.87
N GLU A 23 -10.53 -18.06 -10.20
CA GLU A 23 -9.74 -17.09 -10.98
C GLU A 23 -10.10 -15.64 -10.64
N HIS A 24 -11.39 -15.34 -10.48
CA HIS A 24 -11.84 -14.00 -10.08
C HIS A 24 -11.36 -13.65 -8.67
N LEU A 25 -11.49 -14.56 -7.70
CA LEU A 25 -10.98 -14.35 -6.34
C LEU A 25 -9.45 -14.21 -6.32
N SER A 26 -8.74 -14.99 -7.14
CA SER A 26 -7.28 -14.87 -7.29
C SER A 26 -6.87 -13.53 -7.90
N ALA A 27 -7.67 -12.98 -8.81
CA ALA A 27 -7.45 -11.64 -9.36
C ALA A 27 -7.69 -10.55 -8.31
N VAL A 28 -8.74 -10.68 -7.48
CA VAL A 28 -9.00 -9.76 -6.36
C VAL A 28 -7.83 -9.78 -5.37
N TRP A 29 -7.38 -10.96 -4.95
CA TRP A 29 -6.27 -11.10 -4.00
C TRP A 29 -4.97 -10.48 -4.53
N ARG A 30 -4.61 -10.77 -5.79
CA ARG A 30 -3.44 -10.15 -6.43
C ARG A 30 -3.55 -8.62 -6.48
N SER A 31 -4.74 -8.11 -6.80
CA SER A 31 -4.98 -6.67 -6.87
C SER A 31 -4.90 -6.01 -5.50
N SER A 32 -5.43 -6.65 -4.44
CA SER A 32 -5.33 -6.13 -3.08
C SER A 32 -3.90 -6.14 -2.57
N SER A 33 -3.14 -7.21 -2.82
CA SER A 33 -1.72 -7.28 -2.42
C SER A 33 -0.87 -6.25 -3.15
N TYR A 34 -1.17 -5.98 -4.43
CA TYR A 34 -0.50 -4.93 -5.18
C TYR A 34 -0.83 -3.54 -4.64
N LEU A 35 -2.10 -3.26 -4.35
CA LEU A 35 -2.51 -2.01 -3.72
C LEU A 35 -1.80 -1.81 -2.37
N GLU A 36 -1.69 -2.85 -1.56
CA GLU A 36 -0.96 -2.80 -0.30
C GLU A 36 0.51 -2.42 -0.52
N SER A 37 1.20 -3.08 -1.45
CA SER A 37 2.59 -2.74 -1.80
C SER A 37 2.75 -1.25 -2.16
N ILE A 38 1.84 -0.72 -2.99
CA ILE A 38 1.89 0.68 -3.39
C ILE A 38 1.61 1.63 -2.20
N GLN A 39 0.74 1.24 -1.27
CA GLN A 39 0.51 2.02 -0.04
C GLN A 39 1.79 2.10 0.79
N TRP A 40 2.51 0.99 0.98
CA TRP A 40 3.79 0.99 1.69
C TRP A 40 4.84 1.88 1.01
N GLU A 41 4.93 1.82 -0.31
CA GLU A 41 5.87 2.65 -1.07
C GLU A 41 5.51 4.15 -0.96
N LEU A 42 4.22 4.47 -1.01
CA LEU A 42 3.73 5.84 -0.83
C LEU A 42 4.01 6.37 0.59
N ASP A 43 3.77 5.55 1.61
CA ASP A 43 4.04 5.91 3.00
C ASP A 43 5.54 6.18 3.21
N ALA A 44 6.41 5.35 2.63
CA ALA A 44 7.86 5.57 2.67
C ALA A 44 8.28 6.84 1.93
N ALA A 45 7.69 7.13 0.76
CA ALA A 45 7.96 8.36 0.01
C ALA A 45 7.50 9.60 0.78
N HIS A 46 6.35 9.55 1.45
CA HIS A 46 5.86 10.64 2.30
C HIS A 46 6.76 10.88 3.52
N GLU A 47 7.28 9.83 4.15
CA GLU A 47 8.26 9.97 5.23
C GLU A 47 9.53 10.67 4.71
N SER A 48 10.09 10.20 3.60
CA SER A 48 11.29 10.82 3.00
C SER A 48 11.08 12.29 2.63
N LEU A 49 9.90 12.64 2.11
CA LEU A 49 9.54 14.03 1.83
C LEU A 49 9.49 14.86 3.12
N ARG A 50 8.88 14.35 4.19
CA ARG A 50 8.84 15.03 5.49
C ARG A 50 10.24 15.28 6.04
N GLU A 51 11.12 14.28 6.00
CA GLU A 51 12.51 14.44 6.44
C GLU A 51 13.24 15.53 5.62
N ALA A 52 13.10 15.52 4.29
CA ALA A 52 13.71 16.53 3.43
C ALA A 52 13.21 17.94 3.73
N VAL A 53 11.90 18.10 3.96
CA VAL A 53 11.28 19.36 4.35
C VAL A 53 11.81 19.85 5.71
N GLN A 54 11.90 18.98 6.70
CA GLN A 54 12.45 19.32 8.03
C GLN A 54 13.91 19.75 7.97
N GLN A 55 14.73 19.08 7.15
CA GLN A 55 16.14 19.44 6.95
C GLN A 55 16.28 20.81 6.25
N ALA A 56 15.46 21.06 5.23
CA ALA A 56 15.45 22.34 4.52
C ALA A 56 14.97 23.48 5.43
N ALA A 57 13.94 23.25 6.24
CA ALA A 57 13.49 24.21 7.25
C ALA A 57 14.58 24.48 8.30
N SER A 58 15.26 23.45 8.79
CA SER A 58 16.39 23.57 9.74
C SER A 58 17.58 24.34 9.15
N SER A 59 17.72 24.33 7.82
CA SER A 59 18.72 25.11 7.07
C SER A 59 18.31 26.56 6.83
N GLY A 60 17.12 26.97 7.28
CA GLY A 60 16.59 28.33 7.15
C GLY A 60 15.95 28.64 5.80
N VAL A 61 15.54 27.61 5.03
CA VAL A 61 14.78 27.81 3.79
C VAL A 61 13.42 28.45 4.12
N ASP A 62 13.01 29.41 3.29
CA ASP A 62 11.74 30.11 3.45
C ASP A 62 10.53 29.17 3.38
N HIS A 63 9.54 29.41 4.22
CA HIS A 63 8.34 28.59 4.34
C HIS A 63 7.51 28.57 3.04
N GLY A 64 7.42 29.70 2.32
CA GLY A 64 6.73 29.77 1.03
C GLY A 64 7.46 28.98 -0.06
N ALA A 65 8.80 29.00 -0.06
CA ALA A 65 9.60 28.18 -0.96
C ALA A 65 9.43 26.68 -0.68
N LEU A 66 9.34 26.28 0.59
CA LEU A 66 9.07 24.89 0.99
C LEU A 66 7.69 24.43 0.55
N LEU A 67 6.64 25.26 0.70
CA LEU A 67 5.29 24.92 0.24
C LEU A 67 5.24 24.65 -1.26
N GLN A 68 5.89 25.53 -2.04
CA GLN A 68 5.96 25.38 -3.49
C GLN A 68 6.78 24.13 -3.89
N ALA A 69 7.91 23.87 -3.24
CA ALA A 69 8.78 22.75 -3.57
C ALA A 69 8.21 21.39 -3.15
N ALA A 70 7.59 21.30 -1.97
CA ALA A 70 6.97 20.08 -1.47
C ALA A 70 5.57 19.83 -2.05
N ASN A 71 5.01 20.80 -2.79
CA ASN A 71 3.64 20.78 -3.27
C ASN A 71 2.63 20.46 -2.15
N MET A 72 2.86 21.05 -0.98
CA MET A 72 2.06 20.89 0.23
C MET A 72 1.24 22.15 0.50
N THR A 73 0.11 21.96 1.18
CA THR A 73 -0.63 23.06 1.80
C THR A 73 0.09 23.56 3.06
N SER A 74 -0.23 24.77 3.50
CA SER A 74 0.31 25.33 4.75
C SER A 74 0.08 24.40 5.95
N GLN A 75 -1.10 23.79 6.03
CA GLN A 75 -1.44 22.87 7.11
C GLN A 75 -0.59 21.60 7.10
N GLU A 76 -0.33 21.02 5.93
CA GLU A 76 0.51 19.83 5.79
C GLU A 76 1.97 20.12 6.13
N LEU A 77 2.47 21.30 5.72
CA LEU A 77 3.82 21.73 6.07
C LEU A 77 3.96 21.98 7.58
N GLU A 78 2.98 22.64 8.21
CA GLU A 78 2.98 22.83 9.67
C GLU A 78 2.98 21.49 10.40
N ALA A 79 2.15 20.53 9.98
CA ALA A 79 2.13 19.19 10.56
C ALA A 79 3.48 18.47 10.40
N ALA A 80 4.10 18.56 9.22
CA ALA A 80 5.41 17.97 8.95
C ALA A 80 6.53 18.56 9.81
N LEU A 81 6.43 19.84 10.17
CA LEU A 81 7.40 20.53 11.04
C LEU A 81 7.12 20.30 12.53
N LEU A 82 5.86 20.11 12.93
CA LEU A 82 5.45 19.80 14.30
C LEU A 82 5.85 18.38 14.72
N ASP A 83 5.84 17.44 13.79
CA ASP A 83 6.21 16.03 14.01
C ASP A 83 7.74 15.80 13.99
N ALA A 84 8.53 16.88 13.82
CA ALA A 84 9.98 16.77 13.90
C ALA A 84 10.37 16.21 15.28
N PRO A 85 11.15 15.11 15.34
CA PRO A 85 11.59 14.55 16.60
C PRO A 85 12.32 15.65 17.39
N PRO A 86 12.15 15.71 18.73
CA PRO A 86 12.85 16.70 19.53
C PRO A 86 14.34 16.55 19.24
N ALA A 87 14.99 17.63 18.81
CA ALA A 87 16.43 17.68 18.64
C ALA A 87 17.06 17.33 19.98
N TRP A 88 17.40 16.05 20.18
CA TRP A 88 18.13 15.64 21.36
C TRP A 88 19.44 16.43 21.34
N PRO A 89 19.84 17.08 22.45
CA PRO A 89 21.13 17.74 22.49
C PRO A 89 22.19 16.68 22.24
N THR A 90 22.88 16.76 21.11
CA THR A 90 24.13 16.03 20.88
C THR A 90 25.17 16.60 21.83
N GLY A 91 25.18 16.07 23.05
CA GLY A 91 26.14 16.38 24.09
C GLY A 91 26.49 15.11 24.85
N PHE A 92 27.46 14.36 24.33
CA PHE A 92 28.37 13.51 25.08
C PHE A 92 29.72 13.47 24.36
#